data_AF-A0A935SYK4-F1
#
_entry.id   AF-A0A935SYK4-F1
#
_cell.length_a   1.000
_cell.length_b   1.000
_cell.length_c   1.000
_cell.angle_alpha   90.00
_cell.angle_beta   90.00
_cell.angle_gamma   90.00
#
_symmetry.space_group_name_H-M   'P 1'
#
loop_
_entity.id
_entity.type
_entity.pdbx_description
1 polymer ?
#
loop_
_entity_poly.entity_id
_entity_poly.type
_entity_poly.pdbx_seq_one_letter_code
_entity_poly.pdbx_strand_id
1 'polypeptide(L)'
;MRHPLRFALLVPSTLGLALVFSSVALADDSTPRAERLDRKGDRIEERLDRRGDRKEERLDRRGDRVEDRHDRRADRVEDRGGNRAERARDHGHERRADHIEAKTERRADRIEAKGERVDARLDRRGERVDDRLDRRGDRIDGRLDRRADRVDGRRGAGDGNGDTQDAQDAATGNVEPAGAPPADAATAN
;
A
#
# COMPACT_ATOMS: atom_id res chain seq x y z
N MET A 1 -4.32 -76.43 43.25
CA MET A 1 -4.58 -76.44 44.70
C MET A 1 -3.70 -75.39 45.37
N ARG A 2 -4.33 -74.46 46.11
CA ARG A 2 -3.76 -73.49 47.08
C ARG A 2 -3.00 -72.27 46.53
N HIS A 3 -3.71 -71.14 46.46
CA HIS A 3 -3.16 -69.82 46.76
C HIS A 3 -2.82 -69.74 48.28
N PRO A 4 -1.99 -68.80 48.74
CA PRO A 4 -2.52 -67.46 49.00
C PRO A 4 -1.59 -66.30 48.63
N LEU A 5 -2.27 -65.25 48.18
CA LEU A 5 -1.84 -63.87 48.02
C LEU A 5 -1.24 -63.32 49.33
N ARG A 6 -0.12 -62.60 49.23
CA ARG A 6 0.34 -61.68 50.27
C ARG A 6 0.42 -60.28 49.67
N PHE A 7 -0.49 -59.43 50.13
CA PHE A 7 -0.40 -57.98 50.00
C PHE A 7 0.85 -57.51 50.75
N ALA A 8 1.81 -56.95 50.02
CA ALA A 8 2.87 -56.14 50.58
C ALA A 8 2.79 -54.78 49.90
N LEU A 9 2.24 -53.82 50.64
CA LEU A 9 2.13 -52.41 50.34
C LEU A 9 3.55 -51.84 50.24
N LEU A 10 4.05 -51.62 49.02
CA LEU A 10 5.33 -50.96 48.77
C LEU A 10 5.06 -49.50 48.41
N VAL A 11 5.35 -48.62 49.37
CA VAL A 11 5.34 -47.16 49.22
C VAL A 11 6.41 -46.72 48.20
N PRO A 12 6.08 -45.97 47.13
CA PRO A 12 7.11 -45.28 46.36
C PRO A 12 7.36 -43.88 46.96
N SER A 13 8.50 -43.76 47.64
CA SER A 13 9.12 -42.49 48.01
C SER A 13 9.52 -41.68 46.77
N THR A 14 9.25 -40.38 46.84
CA THR A 14 9.79 -39.23 46.10
C THR A 14 11.06 -39.45 45.25
N LEU A 15 11.08 -38.98 43.99
CA LEU A 15 11.87 -37.82 43.50
C LEU A 15 11.95 -37.79 41.95
N GLY A 16 11.42 -36.72 41.34
CA GLY A 16 12.01 -36.02 40.19
C GLY A 16 12.06 -36.68 38.80
N LEU A 17 11.25 -36.19 37.86
CA LEU A 17 11.78 -35.70 36.58
C LEU A 17 10.84 -34.63 36.01
N ALA A 18 11.35 -33.41 35.94
CA ALA A 18 10.69 -32.24 35.37
C ALA A 18 10.44 -32.45 33.86
N LEU A 19 9.17 -32.54 33.46
CA LEU A 19 8.76 -32.27 32.09
C LEU A 19 8.74 -30.75 31.89
N VAL A 20 9.90 -30.19 31.59
CA VAL A 20 10.01 -28.84 31.03
C VAL A 20 9.40 -28.89 29.63
N PHE A 21 8.09 -28.64 29.53
CA PHE A 21 7.53 -28.19 28.27
C PHE A 21 8.07 -26.78 28.03
N SER A 22 9.10 -26.70 27.20
CA SER A 22 9.58 -25.45 26.61
C SER A 22 8.38 -24.61 26.20
N SER A 23 8.23 -23.44 26.83
CA SER A 23 7.42 -22.35 26.32
C SER A 23 7.91 -22.04 24.91
N VAL A 24 7.21 -22.60 23.90
CA VAL A 24 7.35 -22.16 22.51
C VAL A 24 7.10 -20.66 22.52
N ALA A 25 8.10 -19.96 22.02
CA ALA A 25 8.17 -18.52 21.92
C ALA A 25 6.82 -17.95 21.46
N LEU A 26 6.36 -16.92 22.16
CA LEU A 26 5.41 -15.93 21.65
C LEU A 26 6.08 -15.26 20.45
N ALA A 27 6.07 -15.93 19.31
CA ALA A 27 6.37 -15.33 18.05
C ALA A 27 5.21 -14.41 17.73
N ASP A 28 5.54 -13.13 17.63
CA ASP A 28 4.77 -12.08 16.97
C ASP A 28 4.16 -12.63 15.66
N ASP A 29 2.92 -13.12 15.73
CA ASP A 29 2.18 -13.64 14.58
C ASP A 29 1.42 -12.49 13.93
N SER A 30 2.17 -11.45 13.57
CA SER A 30 1.79 -10.56 12.48
C SER A 30 1.65 -11.44 11.24
N THR A 31 0.40 -11.80 10.93
CA THR A 31 0.08 -12.94 10.06
C THR A 31 0.86 -12.95 8.74
N PRO A 32 1.32 -14.11 8.24
CA PRO A 32 1.95 -14.22 6.91
C PRO A 32 1.03 -13.81 5.74
N ARG A 33 -0.25 -13.54 6.02
CA ARG A 33 -1.24 -13.02 5.07
C ARG A 33 -1.34 -11.51 5.06
N ALA A 34 -1.28 -10.84 6.22
CA ALA A 34 -1.17 -9.38 6.31
C ALA A 34 0.13 -8.92 5.65
N GLU A 35 1.25 -9.54 6.02
CA GLU A 35 2.57 -9.23 5.46
C GLU A 35 2.65 -9.48 3.93
N ARG A 36 1.86 -10.43 3.41
CA ARG A 36 1.71 -10.66 1.96
C ARG A 36 0.85 -9.62 1.27
N LEU A 37 -0.13 -9.03 1.96
CA LEU A 37 -0.95 -7.94 1.44
C LEU A 37 -0.14 -6.65 1.40
N ASP A 38 0.67 -6.37 2.41
CA ASP A 38 1.57 -5.21 2.48
C ASP A 38 2.58 -5.27 1.35
N ARG A 39 3.32 -6.40 1.22
CA ARG A 39 4.24 -6.63 0.09
C ARG A 39 3.58 -6.54 -1.29
N LYS A 40 2.27 -6.77 -1.37
CA LYS A 40 1.51 -6.59 -2.61
C LYS A 40 1.14 -5.13 -2.83
N GLY A 41 0.83 -4.37 -1.78
CA GLY A 41 0.65 -2.93 -1.79
C GLY A 41 1.87 -2.21 -2.30
N ASP A 42 3.03 -2.45 -1.67
CA ASP A 42 4.32 -1.86 -2.04
C ASP A 42 4.61 -2.09 -3.53
N ARG A 43 4.39 -3.32 -4.02
CA ARG A 43 4.62 -3.65 -5.43
C ARG A 43 3.67 -2.91 -6.37
N ILE A 44 2.46 -2.62 -5.93
CA ILE A 44 1.48 -1.87 -6.74
C ILE A 44 1.84 -0.38 -6.74
N GLU A 45 2.17 0.20 -5.60
CA GLU A 45 2.67 1.58 -5.47
C GLU A 45 3.89 1.81 -6.37
N GLU A 46 4.92 0.97 -6.22
CA GLU A 46 6.14 1.08 -7.01
C GLU A 46 5.87 0.96 -8.53
N ARG A 47 4.80 0.24 -8.93
CA ARG A 47 4.36 0.16 -10.34
C ARG A 47 3.57 1.39 -10.80
N LEU A 48 2.89 2.08 -9.89
CA LEU A 48 2.20 3.33 -10.16
C LEU A 48 3.21 4.46 -10.32
N ASP A 49 4.19 4.56 -9.43
CA ASP A 49 5.26 5.57 -9.45
C ASP A 49 6.04 5.45 -10.76
N ARG A 50 6.58 4.26 -11.04
CA ARG A 50 7.28 3.98 -12.31
C ARG A 50 6.45 4.26 -13.56
N ARG A 51 5.11 4.26 -13.45
CA ARG A 51 4.21 4.61 -14.55
C ARG A 51 3.92 6.11 -14.60
N GLY A 52 3.93 6.80 -13.46
CA GLY A 52 3.93 8.26 -13.33
C GLY A 52 5.17 8.85 -13.97
N ASP A 53 6.35 8.45 -13.52
CA ASP A 53 7.64 8.92 -14.04
C ASP A 53 7.73 8.78 -15.57
N ARG A 54 7.33 7.61 -16.10
CA ARG A 54 7.33 7.35 -17.55
C ARG A 54 6.35 8.24 -18.32
N LYS A 55 5.29 8.73 -17.68
CA LYS A 55 4.34 9.63 -18.31
C LYS A 55 4.84 11.06 -18.25
N GLU A 56 5.36 11.51 -17.11
CA GLU A 56 6.01 12.81 -16.94
C GLU A 56 7.13 12.97 -17.96
N GLU A 57 8.08 12.02 -18.00
CA GLU A 57 9.20 12.04 -18.94
C GLU A 57 8.77 12.02 -20.42
N ARG A 58 7.56 11.51 -20.71
CA ARG A 58 6.98 11.58 -22.07
C ARG A 58 6.29 12.90 -22.36
N LEU A 59 5.75 13.57 -21.35
CA LEU A 59 5.17 14.90 -21.47
C LEU A 59 6.28 15.94 -21.60
N ASP A 60 7.36 15.85 -20.83
CA ASP A 60 8.52 16.74 -20.88
C ASP A 60 9.17 16.71 -22.26
N ARG A 61 9.59 15.52 -22.73
CA ARG A 61 10.13 15.36 -24.09
C ARG A 61 9.19 15.85 -25.19
N ARG A 62 7.88 15.79 -24.94
CA ARG A 62 6.88 16.30 -25.89
C ARG A 62 6.79 17.82 -25.83
N GLY A 63 6.93 18.42 -24.64
CA GLY A 63 7.10 19.86 -24.43
C GLY A 63 8.32 20.37 -25.16
N ASP A 64 9.50 19.83 -24.87
CA ASP A 64 10.77 20.22 -25.51
C ASP A 64 10.66 20.20 -27.05
N ARG A 65 10.06 19.14 -27.60
CA ARG A 65 9.89 19.00 -29.06
C ARG A 65 8.92 20.02 -29.66
N VAL A 66 7.94 20.46 -28.88
CA VAL A 66 7.02 21.52 -29.31
C VAL A 66 7.73 22.87 -29.26
N GLU A 67 8.40 23.18 -28.15
CA GLU A 67 9.18 24.40 -27.96
C GLU A 67 10.21 24.57 -29.09
N ASP A 68 11.06 23.57 -29.31
CA ASP A 68 12.01 23.47 -30.43
C ASP A 68 11.39 23.80 -31.79
N ARG A 69 10.15 23.32 -32.01
CA ARG A 69 9.45 23.52 -33.27
C ARG A 69 8.90 24.94 -33.38
N HIS A 70 8.50 25.55 -32.28
CA HIS A 70 8.02 26.92 -32.23
C HIS A 70 9.18 27.89 -32.45
N ASP A 71 10.31 27.70 -31.79
CA ASP A 71 11.51 28.54 -31.94
C ASP A 71 12.02 28.52 -33.38
N ARG A 72 12.27 27.32 -33.93
CA ARG A 72 12.69 27.19 -35.34
C ARG A 72 11.69 27.78 -36.34
N ARG A 73 10.42 27.91 -35.95
CA ARG A 73 9.39 28.52 -36.78
C ARG A 73 9.40 30.04 -36.63
N ALA A 74 9.66 30.57 -35.44
CA ALA A 74 9.85 31.99 -35.17
C ALA A 74 11.08 32.50 -35.93
N ASP A 75 12.24 31.85 -35.76
CA ASP A 75 13.49 32.20 -36.47
C ASP A 75 13.26 32.28 -37.98
N ARG A 76 12.63 31.24 -38.55
CA ARG A 76 12.35 31.20 -40.00
C ARG A 76 11.42 32.33 -40.45
N VAL A 77 10.51 32.77 -39.59
CA VAL A 77 9.62 33.89 -39.89
C VAL A 77 10.40 35.19 -39.87
N GLU A 78 11.23 35.41 -38.86
CA GLU A 78 12.10 36.57 -38.73
C GLU A 78 13.09 36.67 -39.87
N ASP A 79 13.86 35.60 -40.14
CA ASP A 79 14.81 35.53 -41.24
C ASP A 79 14.17 35.92 -42.57
N ARG A 80 13.04 35.30 -42.90
CA ARG A 80 12.34 35.55 -44.17
C ARG A 80 11.74 36.95 -44.22
N GLY A 81 11.27 37.46 -43.08
CA GLY A 81 10.73 38.80 -42.95
C GLY A 81 11.82 39.83 -43.19
N GLY A 82 12.92 39.75 -42.43
CA GLY A 82 14.08 40.62 -42.54
C GLY A 82 14.67 40.64 -43.94
N ASN A 83 14.96 39.45 -44.51
CA ASN A 83 15.48 39.32 -45.88
C ASN A 83 14.56 39.91 -46.97
N ARG A 84 13.25 40.01 -46.70
CA ARG A 84 12.27 40.58 -47.63
C ARG A 84 12.10 42.08 -47.42
N ALA A 85 12.22 42.54 -46.18
CA ALA A 85 12.22 43.95 -45.81
C ALA A 85 13.49 44.64 -46.36
N GLU A 86 14.66 44.04 -46.14
CA GLU A 86 15.95 44.49 -46.68
C GLU A 86 15.91 44.65 -48.21
N ARG A 87 15.49 43.59 -48.93
CA ARG A 87 15.29 43.68 -50.39
C ARG A 87 14.30 44.76 -50.82
N ALA A 88 13.31 45.09 -50.00
CA ALA A 88 12.40 46.18 -50.32
C ALA A 88 13.11 47.54 -50.17
N ARG A 89 13.94 47.71 -49.14
CA ARG A 89 14.78 48.91 -48.93
C ARG A 89 15.80 49.10 -50.04
N ASP A 90 16.46 48.04 -50.49
CA ASP A 90 17.41 48.07 -51.60
C ASP A 90 16.80 48.58 -52.91
N HIS A 91 15.48 48.42 -53.06
CA HIS A 91 14.71 48.93 -54.21
C HIS A 91 13.97 50.25 -53.91
N GLY A 92 14.27 50.92 -52.78
CA GLY A 92 13.69 52.20 -52.40
C GLY A 92 12.24 52.13 -51.90
N HIS A 93 11.76 50.94 -51.52
CA HIS A 93 10.38 50.72 -51.06
C HIS A 93 10.28 50.68 -49.52
N GLU A 94 10.61 51.79 -48.86
CA GLU A 94 10.65 51.89 -47.39
C GLU A 94 9.32 51.50 -46.71
N ARG A 95 8.21 52.09 -47.17
CA ARG A 95 6.87 51.78 -46.60
C ARG A 95 6.49 50.31 -46.74
N ARG A 96 7.00 49.63 -47.78
CA ARG A 96 6.78 48.20 -47.98
C ARG A 96 7.63 47.38 -47.04
N ALA A 97 8.88 47.81 -46.77
CA ALA A 97 9.75 47.20 -45.78
C ALA A 97 9.12 47.27 -44.39
N ASP A 98 8.68 48.44 -43.95
CA ASP A 98 8.02 48.64 -42.65
C ASP A 98 6.76 47.76 -42.51
N HIS A 99 5.96 47.67 -43.57
CA HIS A 99 4.79 46.80 -43.58
C HIS A 99 5.15 45.32 -43.47
N ILE A 100 6.26 44.89 -44.08
CA ILE A 100 6.76 43.51 -43.97
C ILE A 100 7.22 43.23 -42.54
N GLU A 101 7.95 44.14 -41.92
CA GLU A 101 8.44 44.00 -40.55
C GLU A 101 7.27 43.91 -39.56
N ALA A 102 6.34 44.86 -39.60
CA ALA A 102 5.15 44.84 -38.75
C ALA A 102 4.31 43.56 -38.95
N LYS A 103 4.26 43.02 -40.17
CA LYS A 103 3.58 41.75 -40.46
C LYS A 103 4.35 40.54 -39.93
N THR A 104 5.67 40.61 -39.91
CA THR A 104 6.58 39.56 -39.43
C THR A 104 6.50 39.47 -37.91
N GLU A 105 6.59 40.60 -37.22
CA GLU A 105 6.44 40.73 -35.77
C GLU A 105 5.10 40.14 -35.30
N ARG A 106 3.98 40.60 -35.86
CA ARG A 106 2.64 40.02 -35.56
C ARG A 106 2.53 38.51 -35.77
N ARG A 107 3.37 37.96 -36.65
CA ARG A 107 3.40 36.52 -36.93
C ARG A 107 4.28 35.79 -35.91
N ALA A 108 5.39 36.39 -35.49
CA ALA A 108 6.25 35.92 -34.40
C ALA A 108 5.46 35.89 -33.08
N ASP A 109 4.78 36.98 -32.71
CA ASP A 109 3.93 37.05 -31.50
C ASP A 109 2.88 35.93 -31.48
N ARG A 110 2.29 35.64 -32.66
CA ARG A 110 1.29 34.57 -32.78
C ARG A 110 1.90 33.17 -32.67
N ILE A 111 3.17 33.01 -33.01
CA ILE A 111 3.90 31.75 -32.83
C ILE A 111 4.19 31.53 -31.35
N GLU A 112 4.70 32.56 -30.68
CA GLU A 112 5.02 32.55 -29.26
C GLU A 112 3.76 32.31 -28.41
N ALA A 113 2.71 33.11 -28.60
CA ALA A 113 1.44 32.93 -27.90
C ALA A 113 0.77 31.57 -28.16
N LYS A 114 1.12 30.87 -29.26
CA LYS A 114 0.69 29.49 -29.48
C LYS A 114 1.57 28.49 -28.75
N GLY A 115 2.87 28.74 -28.62
CA GLY A 115 3.80 27.96 -27.80
C GLY A 115 3.31 27.93 -26.36
N GLU A 116 3.17 29.10 -25.74
CA GLU A 116 2.68 29.25 -24.36
C GLU A 116 1.35 28.51 -24.10
N ARG A 117 0.41 28.57 -25.07
CA ARG A 117 -0.87 27.87 -24.96
C ARG A 117 -0.72 26.36 -24.99
N VAL A 118 0.25 25.83 -25.73
CA VAL A 118 0.54 24.40 -25.76
C VAL A 118 1.24 23.99 -24.47
N ASP A 119 2.18 24.79 -23.97
CA ASP A 119 2.90 24.51 -22.73
C ASP A 119 1.93 24.46 -21.55
N ALA A 120 1.09 25.48 -21.38
CA ALA A 120 0.05 25.47 -20.37
C ALA A 120 -0.95 24.30 -20.52
N ARG A 121 -1.13 23.74 -21.72
CA ARG A 121 -1.97 22.53 -21.93
C ARG A 121 -1.22 21.25 -21.55
N LEU A 122 0.09 21.21 -21.70
CA LEU A 122 0.93 20.11 -21.27
C LEU A 122 1.00 20.07 -19.74
N ASP A 123 1.23 21.21 -19.08
CA ASP A 123 1.27 21.32 -17.61
C ASP A 123 -0.01 20.81 -16.97
N ARG A 124 -1.16 21.37 -17.39
CA ARG A 124 -2.49 20.90 -16.93
C ARG A 124 -2.76 19.43 -17.21
N ARG A 125 -2.08 18.84 -18.19
CA ARG A 125 -2.20 17.42 -18.50
C ARG A 125 -1.29 16.57 -17.61
N GLY A 126 -0.11 17.08 -17.26
CA GLY A 126 0.77 16.54 -16.22
C GLY A 126 0.04 16.48 -14.89
N GLU A 127 -0.43 17.63 -14.40
CA GLU A 127 -1.20 17.72 -13.14
C GLU A 127 -2.35 16.70 -13.08
N ARG A 128 -3.15 16.57 -14.16
CA ARG A 128 -4.26 15.60 -14.23
C ARG A 128 -3.83 14.14 -14.17
N VAL A 129 -2.62 13.83 -14.65
CA VAL A 129 -2.05 12.49 -14.57
C VAL A 129 -1.68 12.20 -13.11
N ASP A 130 -1.03 13.14 -12.45
CA ASP A 130 -0.54 13.03 -11.07
C ASP A 130 -1.73 12.86 -10.12
N ASP A 131 -2.70 13.75 -10.22
CA ASP A 131 -4.02 13.70 -9.57
C ASP A 131 -4.75 12.36 -9.70
N ARG A 132 -4.54 11.66 -10.83
CA ARG A 132 -5.18 10.36 -11.09
C ARG A 132 -4.37 9.22 -10.50
N LEU A 133 -3.05 9.37 -10.39
CA LEU A 133 -2.17 8.40 -9.77
C LEU A 133 -2.34 8.45 -8.25
N ASP A 134 -2.37 9.64 -7.64
CA ASP A 134 -2.61 9.83 -6.20
C ASP A 134 -3.92 9.19 -5.76
N ARG A 135 -5.04 9.57 -6.38
CA ARG A 135 -6.37 8.98 -6.10
C ARG A 135 -6.41 7.47 -6.32
N ARG A 136 -5.52 6.93 -7.17
CA ARG A 136 -5.42 5.49 -7.40
C ARG A 136 -4.61 4.82 -6.29
N GLY A 137 -3.53 5.45 -5.82
CA GLY A 137 -2.79 5.10 -4.60
C GLY A 137 -3.72 5.02 -3.40
N ASP A 138 -4.39 6.11 -3.04
CA ASP A 138 -5.32 6.19 -1.90
C ASP A 138 -6.38 5.06 -1.91
N ARG A 139 -6.90 4.72 -3.09
CA ARG A 139 -7.91 3.68 -3.25
C ARG A 139 -7.34 2.28 -2.98
N ILE A 140 -6.08 2.07 -3.33
CA ILE A 140 -5.37 0.80 -3.13
C ILE A 140 -5.04 0.67 -1.65
N ASP A 141 -4.51 1.72 -1.03
CA ASP A 141 -4.16 1.76 0.39
C ASP A 141 -5.39 1.44 1.23
N GLY A 142 -6.48 2.19 1.03
CA GLY A 142 -7.73 1.92 1.75
C GLY A 142 -8.36 0.56 1.41
N ARG A 143 -7.99 -0.11 0.31
CA ARG A 143 -8.42 -1.50 0.04
C ARG A 143 -7.55 -2.53 0.75
N LEU A 144 -6.28 -2.21 1.00
CA LEU A 144 -5.35 -3.05 1.74
C LEU A 144 -5.65 -2.96 3.23
N ASP A 145 -5.88 -1.76 3.77
CA ASP A 145 -6.28 -1.55 5.17
C ASP A 145 -7.52 -2.38 5.53
N ARG A 146 -8.61 -2.24 4.75
CA ARG A 146 -9.84 -3.02 4.96
C ARG A 146 -9.65 -4.53 4.82
N ARG A 147 -8.63 -4.98 4.08
CA ARG A 147 -8.28 -6.41 3.98
C ARG A 147 -7.47 -6.85 5.18
N ALA A 148 -6.55 -6.02 5.68
CA ALA A 148 -5.82 -6.26 6.92
C ALA A 148 -6.80 -6.35 8.11
N ASP A 149 -7.69 -5.36 8.27
CA ASP A 149 -8.72 -5.35 9.33
C ASP A 149 -9.59 -6.62 9.33
N ARG A 150 -9.93 -7.14 8.14
CA ARG A 150 -10.73 -8.37 8.01
C ARG A 150 -9.94 -9.61 8.40
N VAL A 151 -8.64 -9.63 8.13
CA VAL A 151 -7.75 -10.72 8.54
C VAL A 151 -7.64 -10.72 10.07
N ASP A 152 -7.48 -9.54 10.67
CA ASP A 152 -7.32 -9.38 12.12
C ASP A 152 -8.63 -9.65 12.88
N GLY A 153 -9.75 -9.11 12.40
CA GLY A 153 -11.08 -9.33 13.01
C GLY A 153 -11.58 -10.78 12.94
N ARG A 154 -11.09 -11.58 11.96
CA ARG A 154 -11.39 -13.02 11.91
C ARG A 154 -10.64 -13.82 12.99
N ARG A 155 -9.54 -13.30 13.55
CA ARG A 155 -8.82 -13.92 14.67
C ARG A 155 -9.45 -13.58 16.02
N GLY A 156 -9.80 -12.32 16.26
CA GLY A 156 -10.45 -11.91 17.52
C GLY A 156 -11.79 -12.62 17.80
N ALA A 157 -12.47 -13.11 16.75
CA ALA A 157 -13.68 -13.94 16.88
C ALA A 157 -13.40 -15.45 17.07
N GLY A 158 -12.18 -15.92 16.78
CA GLY A 158 -11.76 -17.32 16.97
C GLY A 158 -11.20 -17.61 18.35
N ASP A 159 -10.72 -16.59 19.06
CA ASP A 159 -10.13 -16.72 20.40
C ASP A 159 -11.19 -16.77 21.52
N GLY A 160 -12.44 -16.42 21.23
CA GLY A 160 -13.57 -16.48 22.18
C GLY A 160 -14.15 -17.89 22.42
N ASN A 161 -13.54 -18.94 21.87
CA ASN A 161 -13.96 -20.33 22.10
C ASN A 161 -13.21 -21.00 23.29
N GLY A 162 -12.23 -20.31 23.90
CA GLY A 162 -11.51 -20.78 25.09
C GLY A 162 -12.37 -20.79 26.36
N ASP A 163 -13.24 -19.79 26.52
CA ASP A 163 -14.09 -19.66 27.72
C ASP A 163 -15.16 -20.76 27.86
N THR A 164 -15.49 -21.46 26.75
CA THR A 164 -16.43 -22.58 26.78
C THR A 164 -15.82 -23.93 27.16
N GLN A 165 -14.48 -24.04 27.21
CA GLN A 165 -13.81 -25.28 27.65
C GLN A 165 -13.68 -25.35 29.18
N ASP A 166 -13.54 -24.21 29.87
CA ASP A 166 -13.48 -24.14 31.34
C ASP A 166 -14.81 -24.54 32.01
N ALA A 167 -15.94 -24.39 31.32
CA ALA A 167 -17.25 -24.80 31.83
C ALA A 167 -17.51 -26.31 31.70
N GLN A 168 -16.82 -27.02 30.80
CA GLN A 168 -17.04 -28.45 30.57
C GLN A 168 -16.21 -29.34 31.51
N ASP A 169 -15.04 -28.88 31.97
CA ASP A 169 -14.23 -29.59 32.98
C ASP A 169 -14.83 -29.51 34.40
N ALA A 170 -15.64 -28.48 34.69
CA ALA A 170 -16.35 -28.35 35.96
C ALA A 170 -17.55 -29.33 36.11
N ALA A 171 -18.08 -29.85 35.00
CA ALA A 171 -19.27 -30.70 35.00
C ALA A 171 -18.96 -32.22 35.07
N THR A 172 -17.72 -32.64 34.84
CA THR A 172 -17.30 -34.05 34.91
C THR A 172 -16.52 -34.42 36.18
N GLY A 173 -16.53 -33.52 37.18
CA GLY A 173 -16.00 -33.78 38.52
C GLY A 173 -16.72 -34.95 39.20
N ASN A 174 -16.02 -36.09 39.19
CA ASN A 174 -16.39 -37.35 39.83
C ASN A 174 -16.81 -37.14 41.30
N VAL A 175 -18.07 -37.40 41.65
CA VAL A 175 -18.57 -37.35 43.03
C VAL A 175 -18.12 -38.63 43.75
N GLU A 176 -17.09 -38.51 44.59
CA GLU A 176 -16.77 -39.54 45.59
C GLU A 176 -17.91 -39.60 46.65
N PRO A 177 -18.37 -40.80 47.06
CA PRO A 177 -19.44 -40.93 48.04
C PRO A 177 -18.95 -40.59 49.47
N ALA A 178 -19.74 -39.75 50.14
CA ALA A 178 -19.55 -39.29 51.51
C ALA A 178 -19.47 -40.45 52.53
N GLY A 179 -18.56 -40.28 53.49
CA GLY A 179 -18.21 -41.27 54.51
C GLY A 179 -19.34 -41.67 55.46
N ALA A 180 -19.26 -42.93 55.89
CA ALA A 180 -20.07 -43.50 56.96
C ALA A 180 -19.69 -42.88 58.33
N PRO A 181 -20.66 -42.67 59.24
CA PRO A 181 -20.40 -42.08 60.55
C PRO A 181 -19.77 -43.09 61.53
N PRO A 182 -19.00 -42.63 62.53
CA PRO A 182 -18.36 -43.49 63.52
C PRO A 182 -19.37 -44.07 64.51
N ALA A 183 -19.28 -45.38 64.75
CA ALA A 183 -19.99 -46.07 65.81
C ALA A 183 -19.11 -46.07 67.07
N ASP A 184 -19.49 -45.27 68.07
CA ASP A 184 -18.95 -45.39 69.43
C ASP A 184 -20.08 -45.57 70.45
N ALA A 185 -19.91 -46.67 71.20
CA ALA A 185 -20.19 -46.89 72.62
C ALA A 185 -21.61 -46.79 73.20
N ALA A 186 -22.09 -47.99 73.57
CA ALA A 186 -22.62 -48.34 74.89
C ALA A 186 -24.00 -47.80 75.33
N THR A 187 -24.91 -48.70 75.72
CA THR A 187 -25.17 -49.06 77.14
C THR A 187 -26.44 -49.93 77.25
N ALA A 188 -26.34 -50.93 78.14
CA ALA A 188 -27.36 -51.77 78.77
C ALA A 188 -28.85 -51.35 78.69
N ASN A 189 -29.74 -52.30 78.40
CA ASN A 189 -30.56 -53.02 79.40
C ASN A 189 -31.21 -54.25 78.74
#